data_AF-A0A1G8CK34-F1
#
_entry.id   AF-A0A1G8CK34-F1
#
_cell.length_a   1.000
_cell.length_b   1.000
_cell.length_c   1.000
_cell.angle_alpha   90.00
_cell.angle_beta   90.00
_cell.angle_gamma   90.00
#
_symmetry.space_group_name_H-M   'P 1'
#
loop_
_entity.id
_entity.type
_entity.pdbx_description
1 polymer ?
#
loop_
_entity_poly.entity_id
_entity_poly.type
_entity_poly.pdbx_seq_one_letter_code
_entity_poly.pdbx_strand_id
1 'polypeptide(L)'
;MQKSLVLRVDFADADHYFGKERNRWAKGYVLVAIEEGLLNKNGERLDPNEPAGRLWVASVLIRVLGYEEEAQKQMSTDITFKDKEAISKEAAGYAIAAEKYGIFSGTSNGEFQPSVSITRAQMAAVLDRTHKKLQSVMSKDTFIHMEGNEEKIKDLIRRGKSYQGAEYLFGADPSSTEFFDCSSYTKKIYGEIGITLPRTSRSQFQAGKKIEQTELQTGDLVFFDTREDEVINHVAVFICFYK
;
A
#
# COMPACT_ATOMS: atom_id res chain seq x y z
N MET A 1 20.76 -9.23 -26.04
CA MET A 1 21.45 -8.17 -25.27
C MET A 1 20.56 -7.77 -24.11
N GLN A 2 20.93 -8.12 -22.89
CA GLN A 2 20.17 -7.78 -21.70
C GLN A 2 20.34 -6.27 -21.47
N LYS A 3 19.29 -5.49 -21.79
CA LYS A 3 19.22 -4.08 -21.40
C LYS A 3 19.20 -4.09 -19.87
N SER A 4 20.33 -3.75 -19.26
CA SER A 4 20.41 -3.40 -17.84
C SER A 4 19.38 -2.30 -17.62
N LEU A 5 18.27 -2.61 -16.96
CA LEU A 5 17.33 -1.63 -16.47
C LEU A 5 18.06 -0.89 -15.34
N VAL A 6 18.78 0.16 -15.70
CA VAL A 6 19.31 1.08 -14.72
C VAL A 6 18.09 1.78 -14.13
N LEU A 7 17.62 1.30 -12.98
CA LEU A 7 16.65 2.00 -12.15
C LEU A 7 17.22 3.38 -11.84
N ARG A 8 16.82 4.37 -12.65
CA ARG A 8 17.07 5.78 -12.38
C ARG A 8 16.14 6.16 -11.26
N VAL A 9 16.73 6.72 -10.22
CA VAL A 9 16.05 7.11 -8.99
C VAL A 9 15.97 8.62 -9.03
N ASP A 10 14.86 9.16 -9.53
CA ASP A 10 14.66 10.61 -9.68
C ASP A 10 13.98 11.17 -8.42
N PHE A 11 14.77 11.45 -7.37
CA PHE A 11 14.36 12.28 -6.25
C PHE A 11 15.52 13.15 -5.74
N ALA A 12 15.19 14.20 -4.97
CA ALA A 12 16.00 15.42 -4.76
C ALA A 12 17.48 15.22 -4.38
N ASP A 13 17.84 14.08 -3.77
CA ASP A 13 19.16 13.79 -3.22
C ASP A 13 19.67 12.35 -3.50
N ALA A 14 19.02 11.64 -4.44
CA ALA A 14 19.27 10.21 -4.70
C ALA A 14 20.74 9.87 -5.05
N ASP A 15 21.39 10.67 -5.90
CA ASP A 15 22.78 10.47 -6.30
C ASP A 15 23.77 10.74 -5.14
N HIS A 16 23.45 11.68 -4.26
CA HIS A 16 24.26 11.98 -3.07
C HIS A 16 24.26 10.81 -2.08
N TYR A 17 23.16 10.07 -1.99
CA TYR A 17 22.99 9.01 -1.00
C TYR A 17 23.40 7.63 -1.48
N PHE A 18 22.92 7.19 -2.63
CA PHE A 18 23.17 5.82 -3.09
C PHE A 18 24.49 5.64 -3.83
N GLY A 19 25.21 6.72 -4.11
CA GLY A 19 26.61 6.67 -4.52
C GLY A 19 27.53 6.09 -3.43
N LYS A 20 27.16 6.22 -2.15
CA LYS A 20 27.92 5.70 -1.00
C LYS A 20 27.59 4.23 -0.73
N GLU A 21 28.61 3.37 -0.65
CA GLU A 21 28.45 1.92 -0.46
C GLU A 21 27.55 1.56 0.74
N ARG A 22 27.74 2.27 1.87
CA ARG A 22 26.96 2.06 3.11
C ARG A 22 25.45 2.21 2.97
N ASN A 23 24.97 2.89 1.91
CA ASN A 23 23.55 3.16 1.69
C ASN A 23 22.93 2.30 0.59
N ARG A 24 23.71 1.51 -0.17
CA ARG A 24 23.20 0.75 -1.33
C ARG A 24 22.13 -0.25 -0.96
N TRP A 25 22.19 -0.83 0.25
CA TRP A 25 21.23 -1.81 0.75
C TRP A 25 19.79 -1.24 0.83
N ALA A 26 19.64 0.05 1.11
CA ALA A 26 18.35 0.70 1.26
C ALA A 26 17.72 1.15 -0.07
N LYS A 27 18.52 1.19 -1.15
CA LYS A 27 18.11 1.78 -2.45
C LYS A 27 16.82 1.20 -3.00
N GLY A 28 16.71 -0.13 -3.00
CA GLY A 28 15.50 -0.81 -3.50
C GLY A 28 14.26 -0.46 -2.68
N TYR A 29 14.37 -0.52 -1.36
CA TYR A 29 13.26 -0.24 -0.45
C TYR A 29 12.77 1.21 -0.55
N VAL A 30 13.71 2.16 -0.61
CA VAL A 30 13.38 3.58 -0.75
C VAL A 30 12.70 3.85 -2.09
N LEU A 31 13.17 3.24 -3.18
CA LEU A 31 12.57 3.41 -4.48
C LEU A 31 11.12 2.92 -4.49
N VAL A 32 10.87 1.72 -3.96
CA VAL A 32 9.52 1.17 -3.84
C VAL A 32 8.65 2.09 -2.98
N ALA A 33 9.15 2.57 -1.84
CA ALA A 33 8.39 3.46 -0.97
C ALA A 33 8.02 4.79 -1.66
N ILE A 34 8.83 5.28 -2.60
CA ILE A 34 8.49 6.47 -3.40
C ILE A 34 7.48 6.14 -4.49
N GLU A 35 7.66 5.02 -5.20
CA GLU A 35 6.74 4.55 -6.25
C GLU A 35 5.32 4.33 -5.70
N GLU A 36 5.22 3.79 -4.49
CA GLU A 36 3.96 3.56 -3.78
C GLU A 36 3.43 4.82 -3.06
N GLY A 37 4.08 5.98 -3.22
CA GLY A 37 3.66 7.25 -2.62
C GLY A 37 3.83 7.33 -1.09
N LEU A 38 4.50 6.38 -0.46
CA LEU A 38 4.76 6.39 1.00
C LEU A 38 5.77 7.49 1.39
N LEU A 39 6.70 7.79 0.49
CA LEU A 39 7.69 8.87 0.62
C LEU A 39 7.51 9.89 -0.49
N ASN A 40 7.55 11.17 -0.15
CA ASN A 40 7.35 12.25 -1.11
C ASN A 40 8.64 12.55 -1.88
N LYS A 41 8.64 12.30 -3.18
CA LYS A 41 9.76 12.63 -4.09
C LYS A 41 10.10 14.12 -4.16
N ASN A 42 9.17 15.01 -3.81
CA ASN A 42 9.27 16.45 -3.95
C ASN A 42 9.42 17.11 -2.56
N GLY A 43 10.65 17.34 -2.13
CA GLY A 43 10.95 18.20 -0.97
C GLY A 43 11.08 17.49 0.39
N GLU A 44 10.82 16.18 0.47
CA GLU A 44 11.11 15.39 1.66
C GLU A 44 12.57 14.91 1.59
N ARG A 45 13.41 15.39 2.51
CA ARG A 45 14.79 14.89 2.65
C ARG A 45 14.73 13.54 3.33
N LEU A 46 15.32 12.51 2.72
CA LEU A 46 15.32 11.17 3.28
C LEU A 46 16.32 11.02 4.43
N ASP A 47 17.50 11.66 4.28
CA ASP A 47 18.62 11.63 5.22
C ASP A 47 18.81 10.24 5.89
N PRO A 48 19.11 9.16 5.12
CA PRO A 48 18.92 7.75 5.52
C PRO A 48 19.80 7.27 6.68
N ASN A 49 20.69 8.11 7.20
CA ASN A 49 21.55 7.81 8.34
C ASN A 49 21.18 8.64 9.59
N GLU A 50 20.26 9.59 9.45
CA GLU A 50 19.78 10.41 10.57
C GLU A 50 18.62 9.71 11.29
N PRO A 51 18.47 9.90 12.61
CA PRO A 51 17.32 9.40 13.34
C PRO A 51 16.00 9.99 12.81
N ALA A 52 14.99 9.14 12.63
CA ALA A 52 13.67 9.57 12.18
C ALA A 52 12.90 10.32 13.29
N GLY A 53 12.41 11.53 12.97
CA GLY A 53 11.52 12.30 13.84
C GLY A 53 10.12 11.72 13.92
N ARG A 54 9.42 11.94 15.05
CA ARG A 54 8.06 11.43 15.29
C ARG A 54 7.06 11.85 14.22
N LEU A 55 7.11 13.10 13.75
CA LEU A 55 6.19 13.60 12.72
C LEU A 55 6.43 12.93 11.38
N TRP A 56 7.69 12.73 11.01
CA TRP A 56 8.04 12.04 9.77
C TRP A 56 7.50 10.60 9.77
N VAL A 57 7.72 9.86 10.86
CA VAL A 57 7.20 8.49 11.00
C VAL A 57 5.67 8.48 10.98
N ALA A 58 5.01 9.43 11.65
CA ALA A 58 3.57 9.57 11.64
C ALA A 58 3.02 9.78 10.22
N SER A 59 3.64 10.67 9.45
CA SER A 59 3.25 10.93 8.05
C SER A 59 3.35 9.68 7.18
N VAL A 60 4.45 8.93 7.29
CA VAL A 60 4.63 7.67 6.54
C VAL A 60 3.54 6.66 6.91
N LEU A 61 3.28 6.44 8.21
CA LEU A 61 2.28 5.47 8.65
C LEU A 61 0.84 5.87 8.26
N ILE A 62 0.54 7.17 8.19
CA ILE A 62 -0.75 7.66 7.69
C ILE A 62 -0.90 7.39 6.18
N ARG A 63 0.16 7.54 5.39
CA ARG A 63 0.15 7.16 3.96
C ARG A 63 0.01 5.64 3.78
N VAL A 64 0.71 4.84 4.59
CA VAL A 64 0.56 3.37 4.61
C VAL A 64 -0.89 2.95 4.87
N LEU A 65 -1.63 3.71 5.67
CA LEU A 65 -3.04 3.44 5.97
C LEU A 65 -4.01 4.00 4.91
N GLY A 66 -3.52 4.65 3.86
CA GLY A 66 -4.35 5.26 2.81
C GLY A 66 -5.05 6.56 3.22
N TYR A 67 -4.65 7.17 4.35
CA TYR A 67 -5.31 8.37 4.88
C TYR A 67 -4.65 9.70 4.46
N GLU A 68 -3.89 9.70 3.36
CA GLU A 68 -3.19 10.89 2.89
C GLU A 68 -4.15 12.03 2.54
N GLU A 69 -5.17 11.79 1.73
CA GLU A 69 -6.13 12.84 1.34
C GLU A 69 -6.85 13.43 2.56
N GLU A 70 -7.20 12.60 3.54
CA GLU A 70 -7.84 13.07 4.77
C GLU A 70 -6.88 13.96 5.57
N ALA A 71 -5.61 13.55 5.69
CA ALA A 71 -4.58 14.37 6.34
C ALA A 71 -4.41 15.72 5.61
N GLN A 72 -4.32 15.72 4.28
CA GLN A 72 -4.16 16.95 3.50
C GLN A 72 -5.33 17.94 3.70
N LYS A 73 -6.57 17.43 3.82
CA LYS A 73 -7.76 18.27 4.11
C LYS A 73 -7.70 18.96 5.48
N GLN A 74 -6.91 18.44 6.41
CA GLN A 74 -6.78 18.95 7.79
C GLN A 74 -5.55 19.84 8.00
N MET A 75 -4.76 20.15 6.96
CA MET A 75 -3.58 21.02 7.06
C MET A 75 -3.89 22.43 7.60
N SER A 76 -5.11 22.92 7.36
CA SER A 76 -5.56 24.25 7.81
C SER A 76 -6.38 24.21 9.11
N THR A 77 -6.55 23.03 9.72
CA THR A 77 -7.30 22.88 10.97
C THR A 77 -6.47 23.33 12.17
N ASP A 78 -7.10 23.96 13.16
CA ASP A 78 -6.39 24.37 14.38
C ASP A 78 -5.95 23.14 15.17
N ILE A 79 -4.64 23.07 15.43
CA ILE A 79 -3.99 21.96 16.11
C ILE A 79 -4.14 22.16 17.62
N THR A 80 -4.55 21.11 18.32
CA THR A 80 -4.73 21.11 19.79
C THR A 80 -3.43 20.91 20.56
N PHE A 81 -2.37 20.43 19.90
CA PHE A 81 -1.04 20.27 20.50
C PHE A 81 -0.44 21.60 20.92
N LYS A 82 0.19 21.63 22.11
CA LYS A 82 0.82 22.84 22.66
C LYS A 82 2.04 23.29 21.86
N ASP A 83 2.74 22.37 21.23
CA ASP A 83 3.89 22.60 20.37
C ASP A 83 3.52 22.74 18.89
N LYS A 84 2.28 23.20 18.58
CA LYS A 84 1.80 23.37 17.20
C LYS A 84 2.69 24.25 16.32
N GLU A 85 3.38 25.23 16.91
CA GLU A 85 4.33 26.09 16.19
C GLU A 85 5.58 25.33 15.70
N ALA A 86 5.88 24.17 16.28
CA ALA A 86 6.95 23.29 15.82
C ALA A 86 6.51 22.33 14.69
N ILE A 87 5.23 22.34 14.32
CA ILE A 87 4.65 21.52 13.27
C ILE A 87 4.40 22.41 12.05
N SER A 88 4.96 22.03 10.90
CA SER A 88 4.71 22.80 9.66
C SER A 88 3.24 22.69 9.25
N LYS A 89 2.72 23.71 8.55
CA LYS A 89 1.31 23.72 8.10
C LYS A 89 0.99 22.55 7.17
N GLU A 90 1.95 22.16 6.35
CA GLU A 90 1.87 21.03 5.42
C GLU A 90 1.87 19.67 6.14
N ALA A 91 2.40 19.62 7.37
CA ALA A 91 2.48 18.40 8.16
C ALA A 91 1.42 18.32 9.27
N ALA A 92 0.74 19.43 9.57
CA ALA A 92 -0.29 19.55 10.61
C ALA A 92 -1.35 18.45 10.51
N GLY A 93 -1.89 18.26 9.31
CA GLY A 93 -2.94 17.27 9.07
C GLY A 93 -2.51 15.82 9.32
N TYR A 94 -1.23 15.49 9.13
CA TYR A 94 -0.70 14.17 9.44
C TYR A 94 -0.60 13.92 10.93
N ALA A 95 -0.21 14.93 11.72
CA ALA A 95 -0.21 14.83 13.17
C ALA A 95 -1.63 14.62 13.72
N ILE A 96 -2.60 15.36 13.19
CA ILE A 96 -4.02 15.22 13.57
C ILE A 96 -4.56 13.84 13.18
N ALA A 97 -4.31 13.39 11.95
CA ALA A 97 -4.73 12.06 11.50
C ALA A 97 -4.10 10.94 12.35
N ALA A 98 -2.80 11.06 12.66
CA ALA A 98 -2.10 10.07 13.47
C ALA A 98 -2.66 9.95 14.89
N GLU A 99 -3.11 11.06 15.48
CA GLU A 99 -3.83 11.05 16.76
C GLU A 99 -5.24 10.49 16.61
N LYS A 100 -6.01 10.95 15.62
CA LYS A 100 -7.38 10.51 15.34
C LYS A 100 -7.49 9.00 15.17
N TYR A 101 -6.54 8.39 14.46
CA TYR A 101 -6.51 6.94 14.25
C TYR A 101 -5.75 6.17 15.32
N GLY A 102 -5.27 6.85 16.36
CA GLY A 102 -4.59 6.23 17.49
C GLY A 102 -3.23 5.62 17.16
N ILE A 103 -2.58 6.04 16.06
CA ILE A 103 -1.24 5.57 15.70
C ILE A 103 -0.21 6.23 16.61
N PHE A 104 -0.29 7.56 16.69
CA PHE A 104 0.45 8.36 17.65
C PHE A 104 -0.49 8.94 18.70
N SER A 105 0.07 9.29 19.84
CA SER A 105 -0.59 10.10 20.85
C SER A 105 0.34 11.24 21.24
N GLY A 106 -0.25 12.36 21.66
CA GLY A 106 0.50 13.39 22.37
C GLY A 106 1.12 12.85 23.66
N THR A 107 2.07 13.61 24.20
CA THR A 107 2.62 13.38 25.55
C THR A 107 1.56 13.71 26.60
N SER A 108 1.81 13.31 27.86
CA SER A 108 0.98 13.71 29.00
C SER A 108 0.85 15.24 29.16
N ASN A 109 1.79 15.99 28.58
CA ASN A 109 1.80 17.45 28.61
C ASN A 109 0.98 18.08 27.46
N GLY A 110 0.45 17.27 26.54
CA GLY A 110 -0.31 17.75 25.37
C GLY A 110 0.58 18.21 24.21
N GLU A 111 1.81 17.69 24.10
CA GLU A 111 2.73 17.98 23.00
C GLU A 111 2.82 16.80 22.03
N PHE A 112 3.04 17.04 20.75
CA PHE A 112 3.28 16.00 19.77
C PHE A 112 4.77 15.58 19.70
N GLN A 113 5.67 16.55 19.86
CA GLN A 113 7.13 16.46 19.76
C GLN A 113 7.62 16.07 18.36
N PRO A 114 7.37 16.89 17.32
CA PRO A 114 7.50 16.48 15.92
C PRO A 114 8.92 16.08 15.49
N SER A 115 9.93 16.77 16.00
CA SER A 115 11.34 16.55 15.65
C SER A 115 12.08 15.60 16.60
N VAL A 116 11.45 15.20 17.71
CA VAL A 116 12.07 14.25 18.64
C VAL A 116 12.15 12.89 17.97
N SER A 117 13.32 12.26 18.03
CA SER A 117 13.53 10.95 17.43
C SER A 117 12.70 9.86 18.12
N ILE A 118 12.18 8.93 17.33
CA ILE A 118 11.44 7.79 17.89
C ILE A 118 12.41 6.71 18.40
N THR A 119 12.18 6.21 19.62
CA THR A 119 12.93 5.07 20.15
C THR A 119 12.49 3.76 19.51
N ARG A 120 13.30 2.71 19.60
CA ARG A 120 12.94 1.36 19.12
C ARG A 120 11.63 0.83 19.72
N ALA A 121 11.41 1.07 21.02
CA ALA A 121 10.19 0.65 21.71
C ALA A 121 8.97 1.42 21.23
N GLN A 122 9.11 2.74 21.05
CA GLN A 122 8.02 3.55 20.47
C GLN A 122 7.73 3.15 19.02
N MET A 123 8.76 2.86 18.22
CA MET A 123 8.58 2.36 16.85
C MET A 123 7.80 1.04 16.85
N ALA A 124 8.17 0.09 17.71
CA ALA A 124 7.42 -1.17 17.84
C ALA A 124 5.95 -0.94 18.21
N ALA A 125 5.68 0.01 19.12
CA ALA A 125 4.31 0.34 19.52
C ALA A 125 3.49 0.94 18.36
N VAL A 126 4.05 1.88 17.60
CA VAL A 126 3.31 2.49 16.49
C VAL A 126 3.13 1.51 15.32
N LEU A 127 4.09 0.61 15.09
CA LEU A 127 3.95 -0.47 14.10
C LEU A 127 2.84 -1.46 14.48
N ASP A 128 2.73 -1.86 15.75
CA ASP A 128 1.64 -2.72 16.23
C ASP A 128 0.26 -2.06 16.05
N ARG A 129 0.15 -0.77 16.38
CA ARG A 129 -1.09 0.00 16.19
C ARG A 129 -1.45 0.15 14.71
N THR A 130 -0.47 0.46 13.87
CA THR A 130 -0.67 0.51 12.41
C THR A 130 -1.07 -0.85 11.87
N HIS A 131 -0.44 -1.94 12.30
CA HIS A 131 -0.81 -3.28 11.88
C HIS A 131 -2.26 -3.62 12.24
N LYS A 132 -2.68 -3.36 13.48
CA LYS A 132 -4.08 -3.55 13.91
C LYS A 132 -5.05 -2.70 13.10
N LYS A 133 -4.66 -1.47 12.77
CA LYS A 133 -5.47 -0.58 11.94
C LYS A 133 -5.56 -1.08 10.50
N LEU A 134 -4.46 -1.54 9.92
CA LEU A 134 -4.43 -2.20 8.60
C LEU A 134 -5.37 -3.40 8.57
N GLN A 135 -5.30 -4.29 9.57
CA GLN A 135 -6.23 -5.41 9.69
C GLN A 135 -7.69 -4.95 9.73
N SER A 136 -8.00 -3.86 10.44
CA SER A 136 -9.35 -3.31 10.49
C SER A 136 -9.80 -2.61 9.20
N VAL A 137 -8.87 -2.05 8.42
CA VAL A 137 -9.16 -1.43 7.12
C VAL A 137 -9.38 -2.54 6.08
N MET A 138 -8.52 -3.55 6.09
CA MET A 138 -8.55 -4.69 5.19
C MET A 138 -9.65 -5.72 5.53
N SER A 139 -10.15 -5.76 6.77
CA SER A 139 -11.27 -6.65 7.15
C SER A 139 -12.60 -6.26 6.52
N LYS A 140 -12.68 -5.10 5.84
CA LYS A 140 -13.80 -4.74 4.96
C LYS A 140 -13.73 -5.43 3.59
N ASP A 141 -12.56 -5.92 3.19
CA ASP A 141 -12.37 -6.68 1.97
C ASP A 141 -12.82 -8.13 2.20
N THR A 142 -13.51 -8.70 1.21
CA THR A 142 -13.89 -10.12 1.27
C THR A 142 -12.92 -10.92 0.43
N PHE A 143 -12.34 -11.94 1.05
CA PHE A 143 -11.39 -12.84 0.42
C PHE A 143 -12.10 -14.11 -0.03
N ILE A 144 -11.74 -14.66 -1.18
CA ILE A 144 -12.31 -15.89 -1.71
C ILE A 144 -11.22 -16.91 -1.98
N HIS A 145 -11.36 -18.10 -1.39
CA HIS A 145 -10.44 -19.21 -1.66
C HIS A 145 -10.64 -19.78 -3.06
N MET A 146 -9.54 -19.95 -3.79
CA MET A 146 -9.53 -20.63 -5.08
C MET A 146 -8.79 -21.97 -4.96
N GLU A 147 -9.50 -23.09 -5.09
CA GLU A 147 -8.87 -24.42 -5.01
C GLU A 147 -7.83 -24.62 -6.13
N GLY A 148 -6.55 -24.69 -5.76
CA GLY A 148 -5.44 -24.93 -6.68
C GLY A 148 -4.26 -25.60 -5.98
N ASN A 149 -3.63 -26.58 -6.63
CA ASN A 149 -2.36 -27.14 -6.15
C ASN A 149 -1.20 -26.17 -6.44
N GLU A 150 -0.05 -26.39 -5.81
CA GLU A 150 1.13 -25.50 -5.91
C GLU A 150 1.57 -25.24 -7.38
N GLU A 151 1.40 -26.23 -8.27
CA GLU A 151 1.74 -26.12 -9.68
C GLU A 151 0.80 -25.18 -10.44
N LYS A 152 -0.52 -25.30 -10.22
CA LYS A 152 -1.51 -24.37 -10.78
C LYS A 152 -1.32 -22.94 -10.29
N ILE A 153 -0.94 -22.75 -9.02
CA ILE A 153 -0.66 -21.42 -8.46
C ILE A 153 0.57 -20.81 -9.14
N LYS A 154 1.65 -21.59 -9.34
CA LYS A 154 2.82 -21.12 -10.10
C LYS A 154 2.45 -20.75 -11.53
N ASP A 155 1.60 -21.53 -12.18
CA ASP A 155 1.08 -21.23 -13.50
C ASP A 155 0.23 -19.97 -13.52
N LEU A 156 -0.68 -19.78 -12.56
CA LEU A 156 -1.49 -18.58 -12.44
C LEU A 156 -0.63 -17.32 -12.42
N ILE A 157 0.41 -17.32 -11.58
CA ILE A 157 1.34 -16.19 -11.46
C ILE A 157 2.11 -15.98 -12.76
N ARG A 158 2.57 -17.07 -13.40
CA ARG A 158 3.29 -17.03 -14.68
C ARG A 158 2.41 -16.42 -15.78
N ARG A 159 1.15 -16.83 -15.88
CA ARG A 159 0.16 -16.29 -16.83
C ARG A 159 -0.15 -14.84 -16.55
N GLY A 160 -0.39 -14.48 -15.29
CA GLY A 160 -0.62 -13.09 -14.90
C GLY A 160 0.54 -12.17 -15.29
N LYS A 161 1.78 -12.59 -15.02
CA LYS A 161 2.98 -11.84 -15.42
C LYS A 161 3.12 -11.68 -16.94
N SER A 162 2.65 -12.65 -17.73
CA SER A 162 2.75 -12.58 -19.20
C SER A 162 1.90 -11.48 -19.83
N TYR A 163 0.90 -10.97 -19.10
CA TYR A 163 0.03 -9.87 -19.52
C TYR A 163 0.42 -8.52 -18.91
N GLN A 164 1.57 -8.43 -18.24
CA GLN A 164 2.09 -7.14 -17.78
C GLN A 164 2.32 -6.20 -18.97
N GLY A 165 1.77 -5.00 -18.88
CA GLY A 165 1.80 -4.00 -19.95
C GLY A 165 0.54 -3.96 -20.82
N ALA A 166 -0.41 -4.87 -20.65
CA ALA A 166 -1.75 -4.71 -21.23
C ALA A 166 -2.45 -3.45 -20.66
N GLU A 167 -3.19 -2.75 -21.51
CA GLU A 167 -3.87 -1.51 -21.13
C GLU A 167 -5.16 -1.78 -20.37
N TYR A 168 -5.50 -0.89 -19.45
CA TYR A 168 -6.76 -0.98 -18.73
C TYR A 168 -7.92 -0.45 -19.57
N LEU A 169 -8.94 -1.26 -19.79
CA LEU A 169 -10.18 -0.88 -20.48
C LEU A 169 -11.38 -1.43 -19.73
N PHE A 170 -12.20 -0.53 -19.17
CA PHE A 170 -13.42 -0.92 -18.46
C PHE A 170 -14.39 -1.68 -19.37
N GLY A 171 -14.81 -2.87 -18.96
CA GLY A 171 -15.70 -3.71 -19.77
C GLY A 171 -14.99 -4.53 -20.85
N ALA A 172 -13.65 -4.59 -20.86
CA ALA A 172 -12.87 -5.32 -21.86
C ALA A 172 -13.34 -6.78 -22.07
N ASP A 173 -13.30 -7.24 -23.32
CA ASP A 173 -13.60 -8.64 -23.63
C ASP A 173 -12.61 -9.58 -22.92
N PRO A 174 -13.06 -10.62 -22.18
CA PRO A 174 -12.16 -11.57 -21.51
C PRO A 174 -11.28 -12.39 -22.44
N SER A 175 -11.57 -12.42 -23.75
CA SER A 175 -10.71 -13.04 -24.76
C SER A 175 -9.55 -12.16 -25.19
N SER A 176 -9.59 -10.86 -24.88
CA SER A 176 -8.50 -9.91 -25.15
C SER A 176 -7.22 -10.31 -24.43
N THR A 177 -6.08 -9.98 -25.04
CA THR A 177 -4.75 -10.08 -24.44
C THR A 177 -4.05 -8.72 -24.36
N GLU A 178 -4.64 -7.68 -24.97
CA GLU A 178 -4.08 -6.32 -25.04
C GLU A 178 -4.80 -5.36 -24.09
N PHE A 179 -6.07 -5.64 -23.78
CA PHE A 179 -6.94 -4.80 -22.97
C PHE A 179 -7.61 -5.61 -21.88
N PHE A 180 -7.58 -5.13 -20.63
CA PHE A 180 -8.24 -5.77 -19.51
C PHE A 180 -8.99 -4.79 -18.61
N ASP A 181 -10.09 -5.25 -18.02
CA ASP A 181 -10.58 -4.74 -16.74
C ASP A 181 -10.21 -5.73 -15.63
N CYS A 182 -10.41 -5.35 -14.37
CA CYS A 182 -10.08 -6.20 -13.22
C CYS A 182 -10.68 -7.62 -13.33
N SER A 183 -11.93 -7.74 -13.76
CA SER A 183 -12.66 -9.01 -13.81
C SER A 183 -12.42 -9.80 -15.10
N SER A 184 -12.13 -9.14 -16.22
CA SER A 184 -11.74 -9.81 -17.46
C SER A 184 -10.32 -10.37 -17.35
N TYR A 185 -9.41 -9.66 -16.67
CA TYR A 185 -8.07 -10.14 -16.35
C TYR A 185 -8.09 -11.40 -15.49
N THR A 186 -8.80 -11.37 -14.35
CA THR A 186 -8.92 -12.55 -13.47
C THR A 186 -9.58 -13.70 -14.24
N LYS A 187 -10.68 -13.46 -14.95
CA LYS A 187 -11.32 -14.50 -15.77
C LYS A 187 -10.37 -15.11 -16.79
N LYS A 188 -9.52 -14.31 -17.45
CA LYS A 188 -8.52 -14.77 -18.42
C LYS A 188 -7.48 -15.68 -17.79
N ILE A 189 -6.78 -15.22 -16.77
CA ILE A 189 -5.64 -15.97 -16.19
C ILE A 189 -6.08 -17.24 -15.45
N TYR A 190 -7.25 -17.24 -14.82
CA TYR A 190 -7.82 -18.44 -14.19
C TYR A 190 -8.35 -19.41 -15.25
N GLY A 191 -8.95 -18.91 -16.33
CA GLY A 191 -9.40 -19.73 -17.45
C GLY A 191 -8.25 -20.53 -18.09
N GLU A 192 -7.06 -19.92 -18.19
CA GLU A 192 -5.87 -20.57 -18.74
C GLU A 192 -5.29 -21.69 -17.87
N ILE A 193 -5.64 -21.73 -16.58
CA ILE A 193 -5.30 -22.84 -15.67
C ILE A 193 -6.50 -23.77 -15.42
N GLY A 194 -7.55 -23.64 -16.23
CA GLY A 194 -8.74 -24.50 -16.22
C GLY A 194 -9.78 -24.14 -15.16
N ILE A 195 -9.74 -22.94 -14.58
CA ILE A 195 -10.71 -22.45 -13.59
C ILE A 195 -11.64 -21.43 -14.26
N THR A 196 -12.94 -21.72 -14.27
CA THR A 196 -13.93 -20.85 -14.92
C THR A 196 -14.47 -19.83 -13.94
N LEU A 197 -14.22 -18.56 -14.21
CA LEU A 197 -14.79 -17.43 -13.45
C LEU A 197 -15.93 -16.75 -14.21
N PRO A 198 -16.95 -16.21 -13.52
CA PRO A 198 -17.94 -15.30 -14.11
C PRO A 198 -17.31 -14.03 -14.70
N ARG A 199 -18.08 -13.31 -15.53
CA ARG A 199 -17.58 -12.13 -16.26
C ARG A 199 -17.26 -10.95 -15.36
N THR A 200 -18.08 -10.67 -14.35
CA THR A 200 -18.00 -9.44 -13.55
C THR A 200 -17.38 -9.71 -12.18
N SER A 201 -16.73 -8.72 -11.57
CA SER A 201 -16.18 -8.80 -10.21
C SER A 201 -17.27 -9.18 -9.19
N ARG A 202 -18.49 -8.63 -9.31
CA ARG A 202 -19.65 -9.00 -8.49
C ARG A 202 -20.03 -10.47 -8.58
N SER A 203 -20.10 -11.01 -9.80
CA SER A 203 -20.44 -12.43 -9.96
C SER A 203 -19.29 -13.33 -9.54
N GLN A 204 -18.03 -12.92 -9.72
CA GLN A 204 -16.87 -13.64 -9.20
C GLN A 204 -16.88 -13.69 -7.66
N PHE A 205 -17.24 -12.58 -7.01
CA PHE A 205 -17.41 -12.52 -5.56
C PHE A 205 -18.47 -13.51 -5.05
N GLN A 206 -19.55 -13.73 -5.82
CA GLN A 206 -20.60 -14.68 -5.44
C GLN A 206 -20.24 -16.15 -5.77
N ALA A 207 -19.21 -16.38 -6.57
CA ALA A 207 -18.90 -17.72 -7.11
C ALA A 207 -18.00 -18.56 -6.20
N GLY A 208 -17.25 -17.96 -5.29
CA GLY A 208 -16.35 -18.71 -4.42
C GLY A 208 -16.70 -18.61 -2.94
N LYS A 209 -15.88 -19.27 -2.11
CA LYS A 209 -16.08 -19.35 -0.67
C LYS A 209 -15.37 -18.18 0.02
N LYS A 210 -16.12 -17.38 0.78
CA LYS A 210 -15.56 -16.37 1.68
C LYS A 210 -14.59 -17.02 2.68
N ILE A 211 -13.41 -16.43 2.83
CA ILE A 211 -12.39 -16.80 3.82
C ILE A 211 -11.97 -15.61 4.67
N GLU A 212 -11.35 -15.92 5.81
CA GLU A 212 -10.74 -14.91 6.67
C GLU A 212 -9.37 -14.47 6.14
N GLN A 213 -8.93 -13.26 6.47
CA GLN A 213 -7.62 -12.75 6.03
C GLN A 213 -6.45 -13.63 6.48
N THR A 214 -6.57 -14.25 7.65
CA THR A 214 -5.56 -15.19 8.19
C THR A 214 -5.45 -16.48 7.37
N GLU A 215 -6.43 -16.75 6.53
CA GLU A 215 -6.51 -17.92 5.65
C GLU A 215 -6.07 -17.60 4.21
N LEU A 216 -5.72 -16.34 3.92
CA LEU A 216 -5.29 -15.93 2.57
C LEU A 216 -4.08 -16.72 2.09
N GLN A 217 -4.24 -17.28 0.90
CA GLN A 217 -3.21 -18.02 0.18
C GLN A 217 -2.97 -17.39 -1.18
N THR A 218 -1.74 -17.51 -1.67
CA THR A 218 -1.36 -17.08 -3.01
C THR A 218 -2.31 -17.70 -4.03
N GLY A 219 -2.93 -16.86 -4.87
CA GLY A 219 -3.94 -17.28 -5.83
C GLY A 219 -5.38 -17.16 -5.30
N ASP A 220 -5.62 -16.59 -4.14
CA ASP A 220 -6.97 -16.19 -3.73
C ASP A 220 -7.39 -14.89 -4.41
N LEU A 221 -8.70 -14.66 -4.53
CA LEU A 221 -9.24 -13.41 -5.06
C LEU A 221 -9.59 -12.45 -3.92
N VAL A 222 -9.21 -11.18 -4.09
CA VAL A 222 -9.49 -10.07 -3.17
C VAL A 222 -10.46 -9.12 -3.85
N PHE A 223 -11.57 -8.79 -3.20
CA PHE A 223 -12.60 -7.92 -3.77
C PHE A 223 -12.72 -6.62 -3.00
N PHE A 224 -12.86 -5.52 -3.73
CA PHE A 224 -12.91 -4.18 -3.17
C PHE A 224 -14.18 -3.46 -3.60
N ASP A 225 -14.66 -2.62 -2.69
CA ASP A 225 -15.54 -1.50 -2.99
C ASP A 225 -14.71 -0.21 -2.97
N THR A 226 -14.30 0.24 -4.16
CA THR A 226 -13.53 1.47 -4.34
C THR A 226 -14.38 2.74 -4.37
N ARG A 227 -15.71 2.62 -4.26
CA ARG A 227 -16.67 3.74 -4.32
C ARG A 227 -17.35 4.00 -2.98
N GLU A 228 -17.14 3.12 -1.99
CA GLU A 228 -17.75 3.17 -0.67
C GLU A 228 -19.28 3.15 -0.71
N ASP A 229 -19.87 2.46 -1.70
CA ASP A 229 -21.31 2.30 -1.89
C ASP A 229 -21.85 0.92 -1.47
N GLU A 230 -21.02 0.13 -0.79
CA GLU A 230 -21.25 -1.26 -0.39
C GLU A 230 -21.40 -2.23 -1.58
N VAL A 231 -20.99 -1.81 -2.78
CA VAL A 231 -21.07 -2.61 -4.01
C VAL A 231 -19.67 -2.91 -4.54
N ILE A 232 -19.32 -4.20 -4.56
CA ILE A 232 -18.07 -4.68 -5.16
C ILE A 232 -17.94 -4.18 -6.60
N ASN A 233 -16.82 -3.51 -6.87
CA ASN A 233 -16.53 -2.90 -8.17
C ASN A 233 -15.11 -3.21 -8.66
N HIS A 234 -14.27 -3.83 -7.83
CA HIS A 234 -12.91 -4.23 -8.22
C HIS A 234 -12.55 -5.63 -7.70
N VAL A 235 -11.59 -6.29 -8.35
CA VAL A 235 -11.05 -7.59 -7.95
C VAL A 235 -9.56 -7.66 -8.27
N ALA A 236 -8.79 -8.28 -7.37
CA ALA A 236 -7.37 -8.57 -7.56
C ALA A 236 -7.05 -10.02 -7.19
N VAL A 237 -5.85 -10.47 -7.57
CA VAL A 237 -5.29 -11.77 -7.16
C VAL A 237 -4.28 -11.53 -6.04
N PHE A 238 -4.43 -12.23 -4.93
CA PHE A 238 -3.47 -12.21 -3.84
C PHE A 238 -2.20 -12.97 -4.23
N ILE A 239 -1.04 -12.32 -4.13
CA ILE A 239 0.25 -12.93 -4.49
C ILE A 239 1.03 -13.36 -3.24
N CYS A 240 1.22 -12.47 -2.28
CA CYS A 240 1.78 -12.78 -0.97
C CYS A 240 1.63 -11.58 -0.03
N PHE A 241 1.78 -11.82 1.27
CA PHE A 241 2.15 -10.74 2.18
C PHE A 241 3.61 -10.35 1.90
N TYR A 242 3.88 -9.05 1.81
CA TYR A 242 5.25 -8.54 1.72
C TYR A 242 5.98 -8.96 3.01
N LYS A 243 7.04 -9.75 2.88
CA LYS A 243 7.92 -10.16 3.98
C LYS A 243 9.18 -9.31 3.97
#